data_AF-A0A1Y0HI76-F1
#
_entry.id   AF-A0A1Y0HI76-F1
#
_cell.length_a   1.000
_cell.length_b   1.000
_cell.length_c   1.000
_cell.angle_alpha   90.00
_cell.angle_beta   90.00
_cell.angle_gamma   90.00
#
_symmetry.space_group_name_H-M   'P 1'
#
loop_
_entity.id
_entity.type
_entity.pdbx_description
1 polymer ?
#
loop_
_entity_poly.entity_id
_entity_poly.type
_entity_poly.pdbx_seq_one_letter_code
_entity_poly.pdbx_strand_id
1 'polypeptide(L)'
;MDIWEVKQQYDIDAEHYGLGYCEEDSEEFQQIKTYMEEVNQKACLEGLIHVADELLKRVKEKNINGIIGIFEEMASQPLFSKMDVNQFFDAFIELKFDAMSHLLSRIENRYKFAGNRRGLQEELSFWQRFNVLLSEEIEKQKGQLSGFLLGGLQKYIVQEKIIKGLEQKD
;
A
#
# COMPACT_ATOMS: atom_id res chain seq x y z
N MET A 1 11.97 -14.58 -16.24
CA MET A 1 11.36 -15.17 -17.43
C MET A 1 9.98 -15.65 -17.08
N ASP A 2 8.88 -15.05 -17.51
CA ASP A 2 8.53 -13.67 -17.87
C ASP A 2 7.01 -13.76 -17.91
N ILE A 3 6.34 -13.03 -17.03
CA ILE A 3 4.88 -12.83 -17.08
C ILE A 3 4.69 -11.42 -17.64
N TRP A 4 5.23 -11.23 -18.83
CA TRP A 4 4.94 -10.10 -19.70
C TRP A 4 4.60 -10.71 -21.05
N GLU A 5 3.54 -10.19 -21.68
CA GLU A 5 3.00 -10.61 -22.98
C GLU A 5 1.89 -11.66 -22.93
N VAL A 6 0.72 -11.25 -22.45
CA VAL A 6 -0.53 -11.59 -23.14
C VAL A 6 -1.02 -10.33 -23.85
N LYS A 7 -0.28 -9.91 -24.89
CA LYS A 7 -0.90 -9.21 -26.01
C LYS A 7 -1.64 -10.27 -26.81
N GLN A 8 -2.90 -10.53 -26.47
CA GLN A 8 -3.79 -11.18 -27.43
C GLN A 8 -4.09 -10.17 -28.53
N GLN A 9 -3.30 -10.31 -29.58
CA GLN A 9 -3.48 -9.78 -30.90
C GLN A 9 -4.84 -10.26 -31.42
N TYR A 10 -5.87 -9.43 -31.25
CA TYR A 10 -7.08 -9.56 -32.04
C TYR A 10 -6.71 -9.12 -33.45
N ASP A 11 -6.42 -10.09 -34.30
CA ASP A 11 -6.50 -9.92 -35.75
C ASP A 11 -7.99 -9.75 -36.08
N ILE A 12 -8.45 -8.50 -36.03
CA ILE A 12 -9.79 -8.14 -36.46
C ILE A 12 -9.70 -8.01 -37.97
N ASP A 13 -10.00 -9.11 -38.67
CA ASP A 13 -10.32 -9.08 -40.08
C ASP A 13 -11.33 -7.94 -40.32
N ALA A 14 -10.93 -7.01 -41.18
CA ALA A 14 -11.57 -5.71 -41.42
C ALA A 14 -12.95 -5.78 -42.12
N GLU A 15 -13.74 -6.82 -41.88
CA GLU A 15 -15.04 -7.03 -42.54
C GLU A 15 -16.18 -7.44 -41.61
N HIS A 16 -16.00 -7.39 -40.29
CA HIS A 16 -17.12 -7.46 -39.35
C HIS A 16 -17.20 -6.17 -38.55
N TYR A 17 -18.06 -5.25 -39.00
CA TYR A 17 -18.55 -4.15 -38.17
C TYR A 17 -19.15 -4.75 -36.89
N GLY A 18 -18.37 -4.74 -35.82
CA GLY A 18 -18.81 -5.16 -34.51
C GLY A 18 -19.98 -4.29 -34.07
N LEU A 19 -21.08 -4.93 -33.67
CA LEU A 19 -22.31 -4.30 -33.17
C LEU A 19 -22.12 -3.37 -31.96
N GLY A 20 -20.89 -3.21 -31.43
CA GLY A 20 -20.58 -2.38 -30.27
C GLY A 20 -20.01 -0.98 -30.57
N TYR A 21 -19.68 -0.66 -31.82
CA TYR A 21 -18.98 0.59 -32.16
C TYR A 21 -19.83 1.66 -32.86
N CYS A 22 -21.08 1.38 -33.21
CA CYS A 22 -21.91 2.35 -33.95
C CYS A 22 -22.41 3.54 -33.10
N GLU A 23 -22.29 3.48 -31.78
CA GLU A 23 -22.82 4.49 -30.86
C GLU A 23 -21.83 4.86 -29.74
N GLU A 24 -20.53 4.68 -29.95
CA GLU A 24 -19.50 5.03 -28.93
C GLU A 24 -19.57 6.53 -28.54
N ASP A 25 -19.98 7.39 -29.47
CA ASP A 25 -20.22 8.84 -29.26
C ASP A 25 -21.62 9.17 -28.72
N SER A 26 -22.50 8.18 -28.54
CA SER A 26 -23.83 8.43 -27.97
C SER A 26 -23.73 8.80 -26.49
N GLU A 27 -24.62 9.69 -26.04
CA GLU A 27 -24.69 10.07 -24.63
C GLU A 27 -24.95 8.86 -23.73
N GLU A 28 -25.74 7.90 -24.20
CA GLU A 28 -26.11 6.68 -23.48
C GLU A 28 -24.92 5.74 -23.28
N PHE A 29 -24.10 5.54 -24.31
CA PHE A 29 -22.87 4.74 -24.20
C PHE A 29 -21.84 5.40 -23.29
N GLN A 30 -21.66 6.73 -23.38
CA GLN A 30 -20.77 7.46 -22.47
C GLN A 30 -21.25 7.38 -21.02
N GLN A 31 -22.56 7.49 -20.77
CA GLN A 31 -23.13 7.31 -19.43
C GLN A 31 -22.87 5.91 -18.87
N ILE A 32 -23.03 4.85 -19.69
CA ILE A 32 -22.74 3.47 -19.27
C ILE A 32 -21.24 3.29 -18.99
N LYS A 33 -20.37 3.85 -19.84
CA LYS A 33 -18.92 3.81 -19.65
C LYS A 33 -18.51 4.51 -18.35
N THR A 34 -19.00 5.72 -18.10
CA THR A 34 -18.76 6.44 -16.85
C THR A 34 -19.28 5.64 -15.65
N TYR A 35 -20.48 5.07 -15.73
CA TYR A 35 -21.01 4.23 -14.67
C TYR A 35 -20.14 2.99 -14.40
N MET A 36 -19.67 2.30 -15.45
CA MET A 36 -18.77 1.16 -15.31
C MET A 36 -17.43 1.57 -14.69
N GLU A 37 -16.87 2.71 -15.09
CA GLU A 37 -15.64 3.27 -14.51
C GLU A 37 -15.82 3.60 -13.02
N GLU A 38 -16.94 4.24 -12.64
CA GLU A 38 -17.26 4.55 -11.25
C GLU A 38 -17.44 3.28 -10.40
N VAL A 39 -18.17 2.28 -10.90
CA VAL A 39 -18.37 1.01 -10.21
C VAL A 39 -17.04 0.27 -10.05
N ASN A 40 -16.19 0.27 -11.07
CA ASN A 40 -14.87 -0.35 -11.01
C ASN A 40 -13.96 0.37 -10.00
N GLN A 41 -13.96 1.70 -9.99
CA GLN A 41 -13.23 2.48 -8.98
C GLN A 41 -13.70 2.18 -7.55
N LYS A 42 -15.01 2.08 -7.33
CA LYS A 42 -15.58 1.70 -6.03
C LYS A 42 -15.15 0.30 -5.62
N ALA A 43 -15.25 -0.68 -6.51
CA ALA A 43 -14.84 -2.05 -6.24
C ALA A 43 -13.32 -2.14 -5.90
N CYS A 44 -12.48 -1.41 -6.63
CA CYS A 44 -11.05 -1.31 -6.34
C CYS A 44 -10.78 -0.70 -4.96
N LEU A 45 -11.49 0.38 -4.61
CA LEU A 45 -11.36 1.04 -3.31
C LEU A 45 -11.81 0.14 -2.15
N GLU A 46 -12.96 -0.51 -2.29
CA GLU A 46 -13.48 -1.47 -1.30
C GLU A 46 -12.53 -2.67 -1.12
N GLY A 47 -12.00 -3.20 -2.22
CA GLY A 47 -10.98 -4.24 -2.19
C GLY A 47 -9.72 -3.80 -1.45
N LEU A 48 -9.24 -2.58 -1.69
CA LEU A 48 -8.04 -2.05 -1.03
C LEU A 48 -8.25 -1.85 0.48
N ILE A 49 -9.43 -1.39 0.90
CA ILE A 49 -9.82 -1.27 2.32
C ILE A 49 -9.81 -2.67 2.97
N HIS A 50 -10.40 -3.67 2.31
CA HIS A 50 -10.44 -5.03 2.84
C HIS A 50 -9.03 -5.61 3.06
N VAL A 51 -8.13 -5.36 2.12
CA VAL A 51 -6.73 -5.83 2.23
C VAL A 51 -5.97 -5.05 3.31
N ALA A 52 -6.24 -3.76 3.49
CA ALA A 52 -5.68 -2.99 4.61
C ALA A 52 -6.16 -3.55 5.97
N ASP A 53 -7.45 -3.86 6.10
CA ASP A 53 -8.01 -4.49 7.30
C ASP A 53 -7.40 -5.87 7.54
N GLU A 54 -7.21 -6.67 6.48
CA GLU A 54 -6.53 -7.95 6.59
C GLU A 54 -5.09 -7.78 7.06
N LEU A 55 -4.33 -6.85 6.48
CA LEU A 55 -2.95 -6.55 6.89
C LEU A 55 -2.90 -6.21 8.38
N LEU A 56 -3.77 -5.32 8.85
CA LEU A 56 -3.86 -4.95 10.26
C LEU A 56 -4.18 -6.16 11.15
N LYS A 57 -5.12 -7.01 10.72
CA LYS A 57 -5.43 -8.27 11.41
C LYS A 57 -4.21 -9.19 11.50
N ARG A 58 -3.44 -9.36 10.42
CA ARG A 58 -2.22 -10.19 10.41
C ARG A 58 -1.14 -9.63 11.35
N VAL A 59 -1.02 -8.31 11.45
CA VAL A 59 -0.11 -7.64 12.41
C VAL A 59 -0.53 -7.98 13.85
N LYS A 60 -1.83 -7.84 14.18
CA LYS A 60 -2.38 -8.21 15.51
C LYS A 60 -2.17 -9.69 15.83
N GLU A 61 -2.33 -10.56 14.85
CA GLU A 61 -2.08 -12.01 14.95
C GLU A 61 -0.58 -12.37 15.00
N LYS A 62 0.33 -11.40 14.80
CA LYS A 62 1.78 -11.60 14.73
C LYS A 62 2.19 -12.56 13.60
N ASN A 63 1.36 -12.67 12.56
CA ASN A 63 1.55 -13.57 11.43
C ASN A 63 2.38 -12.89 10.33
N ILE A 64 3.70 -12.91 10.49
CA ILE A 64 4.62 -12.24 9.58
C ILE A 64 4.58 -12.84 8.16
N ASN A 65 4.38 -14.16 8.03
CA ASN A 65 4.32 -14.80 6.71
C ASN A 65 3.10 -14.33 5.91
N GLY A 66 1.94 -14.17 6.57
CA GLY A 66 0.75 -13.61 5.93
C GLY A 66 0.94 -12.16 5.48
N ILE A 67 1.71 -11.37 6.23
CA ILE A 67 2.03 -9.99 5.87
C ILE A 67 2.89 -9.93 4.60
N ILE A 68 3.84 -10.84 4.45
CA ILE A 68 4.72 -10.90 3.26
C ILE A 68 3.90 -11.14 1.99
N GLY A 69 2.96 -12.10 2.01
CA GLY A 69 2.09 -12.37 0.87
C GLY A 69 1.30 -11.13 0.42
N ILE A 70 0.75 -10.38 1.38
CA ILE A 70 0.01 -9.14 1.08
C ILE A 70 0.92 -8.11 0.41
N PHE A 71 2.15 -7.92 0.90
CA PHE A 71 3.07 -6.94 0.29
C PHE A 71 3.58 -7.35 -1.09
N GLU A 72 3.68 -8.64 -1.39
CA GLU A 72 4.02 -9.13 -2.73
C GLU A 72 2.89 -8.89 -3.72
N GLU A 73 1.63 -9.17 -3.33
CA GLU A 73 0.45 -8.97 -4.18
C GLU A 73 0.12 -7.48 -4.38
N MET A 74 0.39 -6.63 -3.38
CA MET A 74 -0.02 -5.22 -3.34
C MET A 74 1.16 -4.25 -3.34
N ALA A 75 2.28 -4.65 -3.96
CA ALA A 75 3.54 -3.90 -3.92
C ALA A 75 3.39 -2.42 -4.38
N SER A 76 2.51 -2.15 -5.34
CA SER A 76 2.33 -0.84 -5.96
C SER A 76 1.07 -0.08 -5.51
N GLN A 77 0.23 -0.66 -4.65
CA GLN A 77 -1.06 -0.08 -4.24
C GLN A 77 -0.93 0.63 -2.89
N PRO A 78 -1.52 1.82 -2.65
CA PRO A 78 -1.33 2.59 -1.42
C PRO A 78 -2.16 2.07 -0.22
N LEU A 79 -1.91 0.82 0.20
CA LEU A 79 -2.55 0.17 1.34
C LEU A 79 -2.63 1.03 2.62
N PHE A 80 -1.53 1.65 3.02
CA PHE A 80 -1.47 2.40 4.28
C PHE A 80 -2.31 3.68 4.23
N SER A 81 -2.66 4.20 3.04
CA SER A 81 -3.56 5.35 2.92
C SER A 81 -5.01 5.00 3.29
N LYS A 82 -5.35 3.71 3.34
CA LYS A 82 -6.67 3.19 3.71
C LYS A 82 -6.71 2.61 5.13
N MET A 83 -5.63 2.71 5.87
CA MET A 83 -5.50 2.14 7.22
C MET A 83 -5.56 3.21 8.31
N ASP A 84 -6.20 2.89 9.44
CA ASP A 84 -6.11 3.74 10.63
C ASP A 84 -4.73 3.61 11.28
N VAL A 85 -4.03 4.73 11.37
CA VAL A 85 -2.66 4.81 11.90
C VAL A 85 -2.58 4.49 13.39
N ASN A 86 -3.61 4.82 14.18
CA ASN A 86 -3.59 4.54 15.62
C ASN A 86 -3.78 3.04 15.85
N GLN A 87 -4.71 2.41 15.13
CA GLN A 87 -4.92 0.96 15.22
C GLN A 87 -3.68 0.17 14.78
N PHE A 88 -3.00 0.63 13.73
CA PHE A 88 -1.74 0.03 13.31
C PHE A 88 -0.65 0.22 14.35
N PHE A 89 -0.54 1.44 14.91
CA PHE A 89 0.43 1.74 15.96
C PHE A 89 0.24 0.86 17.19
N ASP A 90 -0.99 0.73 17.68
CA ASP A 90 -1.33 -0.12 18.84
C ASP A 90 -0.93 -1.58 18.57
N ALA A 91 -1.26 -2.11 17.39
CA ALA A 91 -0.86 -3.45 16.99
C ALA A 91 0.66 -3.59 16.84
N PHE A 92 1.34 -2.55 16.37
CA PHE A 92 2.77 -2.51 16.16
C PHE A 92 3.55 -2.55 17.47
N ILE A 93 3.16 -1.75 18.47
CA ILE A 93 3.88 -1.69 19.75
C ILE A 93 3.75 -2.96 20.59
N GLU A 94 2.72 -3.77 20.34
CA GLU A 94 2.52 -5.09 20.97
C GLU A 94 3.42 -6.19 20.39
N LEU A 95 4.13 -5.92 19.29
CA LEU A 95 5.09 -6.83 18.70
C LEU A 95 6.36 -6.90 19.55
N LYS A 96 7.07 -8.02 19.46
CA LYS A 96 8.45 -8.09 19.96
C LYS A 96 9.35 -7.27 19.04
N PHE A 97 10.45 -6.74 19.57
CA PHE A 97 11.39 -5.92 18.81
C PHE A 97 11.85 -6.58 17.49
N ASP A 98 12.18 -7.87 17.50
CA ASP A 98 12.61 -8.59 16.29
C ASP A 98 11.50 -8.59 15.21
N ALA A 99 10.24 -8.75 15.64
CA ALA A 99 9.09 -8.72 14.74
C ALA A 99 8.82 -7.29 14.23
N MET A 100 8.96 -6.27 15.07
CA MET A 100 8.87 -4.86 14.66
C MET A 100 9.91 -4.54 13.58
N SER A 101 11.17 -4.89 13.84
CA SER A 101 12.30 -4.67 12.94
C SER A 101 12.09 -5.39 11.60
N HIS A 102 11.69 -6.67 11.64
CA HIS A 102 11.44 -7.43 10.44
C HIS A 102 10.25 -6.88 9.63
N LEU A 103 9.15 -6.48 10.29
CA LEU A 103 8.01 -5.85 9.64
C LEU A 103 8.42 -4.54 8.94
N LEU A 104 9.12 -3.66 9.63
CA LEU A 104 9.59 -2.39 9.06
C LEU A 104 10.56 -2.62 7.90
N SER A 105 11.43 -3.62 7.97
CA SER A 105 12.31 -3.98 6.86
C SER A 105 11.55 -4.47 5.62
N ARG A 106 10.46 -5.21 5.79
CA ARG A 106 9.58 -5.62 4.67
C ARG A 106 8.88 -4.42 4.04
N ILE A 107 8.43 -3.50 4.87
CA ILE A 107 7.81 -2.25 4.44
C ILE A 107 8.83 -1.37 3.70
N GLU A 108 10.06 -1.26 4.19
CA GLU A 108 11.16 -0.57 3.49
C GLU A 108 11.38 -1.16 2.09
N ASN A 109 11.43 -2.49 1.96
CA ASN A 109 11.63 -3.14 0.67
C ASN A 109 10.51 -2.78 -0.32
N ARG A 110 9.26 -2.66 0.13
CA ARG A 110 8.15 -2.22 -0.71
C ARG A 110 8.41 -0.85 -1.32
N TYR A 111 8.90 0.13 -0.55
CA TYR A 111 9.21 1.47 -1.08
C TYR A 111 10.46 1.52 -1.93
N LYS A 112 11.44 0.66 -1.66
CA LYS A 112 12.69 0.60 -2.43
C LYS A 112 12.49 0.05 -3.85
N PHE A 113 11.64 -0.97 -3.99
CA PHE A 113 11.46 -1.72 -5.24
C PHE A 113 10.15 -1.44 -5.98
N ALA A 114 9.25 -0.62 -5.42
CA ALA A 114 8.10 -0.13 -6.14
C ALA A 114 8.57 0.69 -7.35
N GLY A 115 8.47 0.11 -8.55
CA GLY A 115 8.88 0.71 -9.82
C GLY A 115 8.08 1.97 -10.21
N ASN A 116 7.07 2.35 -9.42
CA ASN A 116 6.33 3.59 -9.54
C ASN A 116 5.96 4.14 -8.15
N ARG A 117 6.92 4.82 -7.49
CA ARG A 117 6.73 5.39 -6.15
C ARG A 117 5.63 6.45 -6.09
N ARG A 118 5.26 7.05 -7.23
CA ARG A 118 4.18 8.07 -7.31
C ARG A 118 2.85 7.54 -6.79
N GLY A 119 2.54 6.26 -7.03
CA GLY A 119 1.29 5.64 -6.53
C GLY A 119 1.26 5.45 -5.00
N LEU A 120 2.42 5.45 -4.33
CA LEU A 120 2.53 5.23 -2.89
C LEU A 120 2.64 6.54 -2.09
N GLN A 121 2.73 7.70 -2.76
CA GLN A 121 2.82 9.00 -2.09
C GLN A 121 1.62 9.30 -1.20
N GLU A 122 0.45 8.74 -1.50
CA GLU A 122 -0.75 8.85 -0.66
C GLU A 122 -0.54 8.30 0.76
N GLU A 123 0.44 7.43 0.97
CA GLU A 123 0.77 6.85 2.27
C GLU A 123 1.65 7.77 3.14
N LEU A 124 2.15 8.89 2.60
CA LEU A 124 3.08 9.77 3.32
C LEU A 124 2.47 10.34 4.61
N SER A 125 1.20 10.75 4.57
CA SER A 125 0.50 11.29 5.74
C SER A 125 0.36 10.25 6.86
N PHE A 126 0.11 8.99 6.49
CA PHE A 126 0.10 7.86 7.42
C PHE A 126 1.46 7.74 8.13
N TRP A 127 2.56 7.70 7.36
CA TRP A 127 3.90 7.53 7.93
C TRP A 127 4.38 8.72 8.77
N GLN A 128 4.04 9.94 8.37
CA GLN A 128 4.31 11.13 9.17
C GLN A 128 3.59 11.07 10.51
N ARG A 129 2.31 10.66 10.52
CA ARG A 129 1.56 10.49 11.76
C ARG A 129 2.08 9.35 12.61
N PHE A 130 2.42 8.21 12.01
CA PHE A 130 3.05 7.08 12.70
C PHE A 130 4.38 7.47 13.35
N ASN A 131 5.19 8.27 12.66
CA ASN A 131 6.45 8.79 13.19
C ASN A 131 6.23 9.69 14.42
N VAL A 132 5.16 10.49 14.45
CA VAL A 132 4.80 11.28 15.64
C VAL A 132 4.43 10.38 16.82
N LEU A 133 3.59 9.36 16.59
CA LEU A 133 3.21 8.40 17.64
C LEU A 133 4.43 7.65 18.20
N LEU A 134 5.37 7.26 17.34
CA LEU A 134 6.64 6.68 17.77
C LEU A 134 7.47 7.64 18.64
N SER A 135 7.57 8.93 18.26
CA SER A 135 8.27 9.93 19.08
C SER A 135 7.67 10.06 20.48
N GLU A 136 6.34 10.11 20.56
CA GLU A 136 5.62 10.21 21.82
C GLU A 136 5.91 8.99 22.70
N GLU A 137 5.93 7.79 22.13
CA GLU A 137 6.21 6.55 22.86
C GLU A 137 7.67 6.42 23.29
N ILE A 138 8.61 6.85 22.44
CA ILE A 138 10.04 6.89 22.78
C ILE A 138 10.30 7.82 23.97
N GLU A 139 9.65 8.99 24.00
CA GLU A 139 9.77 9.93 25.12
C GLU A 139 9.16 9.37 26.41
N LYS A 140 8.06 8.62 26.35
CA LYS A 140 7.52 7.91 27.53
C LYS A 140 8.49 6.85 28.07
N GLN A 141 9.25 6.21 27.18
CA GLN A 141 10.21 5.16 27.51
C GLN A 141 11.65 5.69 27.65
N LYS A 142 11.81 7.00 27.85
CA LYS A 142 13.12 7.63 27.94
C LYS A 142 13.96 7.02 29.05
N GLY A 143 15.21 6.68 28.73
CA GLY A 143 16.13 6.01 29.65
C GLY A 143 15.98 4.49 29.71
N GLN A 144 15.00 3.91 29.02
CA GLN A 144 14.83 2.47 28.89
C GLN A 144 15.45 1.95 27.59
N LEU A 145 15.93 0.71 27.60
CA LEU A 145 16.47 0.05 26.41
C LEU A 145 15.43 -0.04 25.28
N SER A 146 14.17 -0.28 25.63
CA SER A 146 13.06 -0.32 24.67
C SER A 146 12.88 1.00 23.94
N GLY A 147 12.94 2.14 24.65
CA GLY A 147 12.92 3.48 24.05
C GLY A 147 14.10 3.72 23.12
N PHE A 148 15.31 3.28 23.50
CA PHE A 148 16.49 3.38 22.64
C PHE A 148 16.35 2.56 21.35
N LEU A 149 15.87 1.32 21.46
CA LEU A 149 15.64 0.43 20.33
C LEU A 149 14.56 0.98 19.37
N LEU A 150 13.44 1.47 19.92
CA LEU A 150 12.39 2.14 19.13
C LEU A 150 12.93 3.39 18.43
N GLY A 151 13.75 4.19 19.12
CA GLY A 151 14.42 5.35 18.51
C GLY A 151 15.31 4.97 17.33
N GLY A 152 15.98 3.82 17.41
CA GLY A 152 16.72 3.24 16.29
C GLY A 152 15.81 2.94 15.09
N LEU A 153 14.72 2.20 15.30
CA LEU A 153 13.77 1.86 14.24
C LEU A 153 13.14 3.11 13.59
N GLN A 154 12.73 4.07 14.42
CA GLN A 154 12.13 5.32 13.97
C GLN A 154 13.11 6.11 13.09
N LYS A 155 14.33 6.34 13.58
CA LYS A 155 15.32 7.15 12.87
C LYS A 155 15.78 6.45 11.58
N TYR A 156 16.24 5.20 11.68
CA TYR A 156 16.96 4.56 10.58
C TYR A 156 16.06 3.93 9.53
N ILE A 157 14.84 3.52 9.88
CA ILE A 157 13.92 2.88 8.92
C ILE A 157 12.77 3.83 8.58
N VAL A 158 11.99 4.27 9.56
CA VAL A 158 10.79 5.07 9.29
C VAL A 158 11.13 6.42 8.66
N GLN A 159 12.04 7.20 9.25
CA GLN A 159 12.40 8.51 8.71
C GLN A 159 13.28 8.39 7.46
N GLU A 160 14.41 7.69 7.56
CA GLU A 160 15.43 7.70 6.51
C GLU A 160 15.09 6.84 5.28
N LYS A 161 14.31 5.77 5.44
CA LYS A 161 14.03 4.84 4.34
C LYS A 161 12.60 4.97 3.81
N ILE A 162 11.63 5.03 4.71
CA ILE A 162 10.22 5.06 4.33
C ILE A 162 9.80 6.49 3.95
N ILE A 163 9.84 7.44 4.89
CA ILE A 163 9.38 8.82 4.67
C ILE A 163 10.20 9.50 3.57
N LYS A 164 11.54 9.55 3.70
CA LYS A 164 12.39 10.13 2.66
C LYS A 164 12.27 9.41 1.31
N GLY A 165 12.06 8.09 1.33
CA GLY A 165 11.86 7.31 0.11
C GLY A 165 10.59 7.71 -0.65
N LEU A 166 9.53 8.10 0.07
CA LEU A 166 8.26 8.60 -0.46
C LEU A 166 8.31 10.07 -0.88
N GLU A 167 9.11 10.89 -0.19
CA GLU A 167 9.26 12.33 -0.48
C GLU A 167 10.11 12.62 -1.73
N GLN A 168 11.00 11.69 -2.10
CA GLN A 168 11.78 11.81 -3.33
C GLN A 168 10.84 11.75 -4.55
N LYS A 169 10.62 12.91 -5.19
CA LYS A 169 9.97 13.01 -6.49
C LYS A 169 10.93 12.51 -7.57
N ASP A 170 10.51 11.49 -8.32
CA ASP A 170 11.08 11.17 -9.65
C ASP A 170 10.84 12.32 -10.63
#